data_AF-A0A7D5S639-F1
#
_entry.id   AF-A0A7D5S639-F1
#
_cell.length_a   1.000
_cell.length_b   1.000
_cell.length_c   1.000
_cell.angle_alpha   90.00
_cell.angle_beta   90.00
_cell.angle_gamma   90.00
#
_symmetry.space_group_name_H-M   'P 1'
#
loop_
_entity.id
_entity.type
_entity.pdbx_description
1 polymer ?
#
loop_
_entity_poly.entity_id
_entity_poly.type
_entity_poly.pdbx_seq_one_letter_code
_entity_poly.pdbx_strand_id
1 'polypeptide(L)'
;MLNKKIKLSAVALLFASAVIAGNRDRTGQSGAGELLLNPWARSSGLFGLNAANVSGIEAMKCNIAGLSSTKKTEIGLAHTRYLAGTGMSISNLGLAQNLGDVGVLGVNIMSFGFGDIPITTENSPEGGIGNYKPTFLNMSIGLGHSFSDKMSAGLNVTYVNEAISNIRASAIGFDAGVQYTNGKRNNLHIGITLRNVGTNLRFSGDGFSFNGSSPDFAKELTVQSRAEKFSLPSQLNIAVAYDFYLDEKSASSGGDEANKKMPKHRLTPMFSFISNSFMNDWTGLAIEYAYKEKFMLRGAYRYERDVTDKDASTTLFTGLALGASFQGAIKGSKREQKIAIEYAYKPTRISSGVHTIGLRLNLAPSEDEDE
;
A
#
# COMPACT_ATOMS: atom_id res chain seq x y z
N MET A 1 -2.63 -20.83 -39.51
CA MET A 1 -2.05 -20.02 -38.41
C MET A 1 -2.81 -20.11 -37.08
N LEU A 2 -4.13 -20.35 -37.09
CA LEU A 2 -4.95 -20.45 -35.86
C LEU A 2 -4.54 -21.63 -34.94
N ASN A 3 -4.21 -22.78 -35.51
CA ASN A 3 -3.81 -23.98 -34.75
C ASN A 3 -2.46 -23.87 -34.02
N LYS A 4 -1.56 -22.95 -34.43
CA LYS A 4 -0.30 -22.70 -33.71
C LYS A 4 -0.51 -21.84 -32.46
N LYS A 5 -1.47 -20.90 -32.50
CA LYS A 5 -1.80 -20.02 -31.36
C LYS A 5 -2.52 -20.79 -30.25
N ILE A 6 -3.43 -21.71 -30.61
CA ILE A 6 -4.13 -22.58 -29.66
C ILE A 6 -3.16 -23.54 -28.96
N LYS A 7 -2.18 -24.10 -29.68
CA LYS A 7 -1.15 -24.96 -29.10
C LYS A 7 -0.22 -24.19 -28.14
N LEU A 8 0.15 -22.94 -28.46
CA LEU A 8 0.97 -22.11 -27.56
C LEU A 8 0.22 -21.72 -26.28
N SER A 9 -1.07 -21.39 -26.38
CA SER A 9 -1.92 -21.12 -25.22
C SER A 9 -2.17 -22.36 -24.36
N ALA A 10 -2.32 -23.54 -24.98
CA ALA A 10 -2.46 -24.80 -24.26
C ALA A 10 -1.17 -25.19 -23.52
N VAL A 11 0.01 -24.92 -24.10
CA VAL A 11 1.31 -25.12 -23.43
C VAL A 11 1.51 -24.14 -22.28
N ALA A 12 1.08 -22.88 -22.41
CA ALA A 12 1.12 -21.92 -21.30
C ALA A 12 0.15 -22.29 -20.15
N LEU A 13 -1.02 -22.87 -20.45
CA LEU A 13 -1.92 -23.43 -19.43
C LEU A 13 -1.36 -24.71 -18.78
N LEU A 14 -0.57 -25.51 -19.49
CA LEU A 14 0.06 -26.73 -18.97
C LEU A 14 1.22 -26.45 -17.99
N PHE A 15 1.81 -25.25 -18.01
CA PHE A 15 2.80 -24.80 -17.01
C PHE A 15 2.16 -24.17 -15.75
N ALA A 16 0.83 -24.02 -15.70
CA ALA A 16 0.11 -23.60 -14.50
C ALA A 16 -0.11 -24.76 -13.50
N SER A 17 0.86 -25.66 -13.37
CA SER A 17 0.90 -26.64 -12.28
C SER A 17 0.85 -25.88 -10.95
N ALA A 18 -0.02 -26.33 -10.04
CA ALA A 18 -0.28 -25.75 -8.73
C ALA A 18 1.03 -25.61 -7.93
N VAL A 19 1.66 -24.46 -8.02
CA VAL A 19 2.69 -24.04 -7.07
C VAL A 19 1.94 -23.75 -5.78
N ILE A 20 1.99 -24.69 -4.84
CA ILE A 20 1.63 -24.44 -3.44
C ILE A 20 2.79 -23.63 -2.86
N ALA A 21 2.74 -22.31 -3.06
CA ALA A 21 3.57 -21.37 -2.35
C ALA A 21 2.88 -20.95 -1.04
N GLY A 22 3.66 -20.76 0.00
CA GLY A 22 3.20 -20.31 1.32
C GLY A 22 4.00 -20.94 2.45
N ASN A 23 4.49 -20.12 3.38
CA ASN A 23 5.26 -20.56 4.53
C ASN A 23 4.38 -20.59 5.80
N ARG A 24 3.52 -21.61 5.92
CA ARG A 24 2.52 -21.71 7.00
C ARG A 24 3.12 -21.67 8.39
N ASP A 25 4.31 -22.25 8.57
CA ASP A 25 4.94 -22.46 9.89
C ASP A 25 5.30 -21.17 10.62
N ARG A 26 5.28 -20.03 9.91
CA ARG A 26 5.61 -18.71 10.46
C ARG A 26 4.39 -17.81 10.61
N THR A 27 3.18 -18.30 10.33
CA THR A 27 1.98 -17.47 10.38
C THR A 27 1.74 -16.94 11.79
N GLY A 28 1.54 -15.63 11.93
CA GLY A 28 1.30 -14.99 13.24
C GLY A 28 2.55 -14.72 14.08
N GLN A 29 3.76 -14.91 13.52
CA GLN A 29 5.03 -14.63 14.21
C GLN A 29 5.66 -13.28 13.85
N SER A 30 5.01 -12.48 13.00
CA SER A 30 5.46 -11.12 12.67
C SER A 30 4.81 -10.06 13.57
N GLY A 31 5.57 -9.01 13.86
CA GLY A 31 5.04 -7.76 14.45
C GLY A 31 4.68 -6.76 13.35
N ALA A 32 4.24 -5.55 13.72
CA ALA A 32 4.02 -4.44 12.79
C ALA A 32 3.06 -4.76 11.63
N GLY A 33 1.94 -5.44 11.91
CA GLY A 33 0.95 -5.82 10.90
C GLY A 33 0.35 -4.63 10.13
N GLU A 34 0.37 -3.44 10.74
CA GLU A 34 -0.07 -2.18 10.15
C GLU A 34 0.78 -1.77 8.92
N LEU A 35 2.01 -2.27 8.74
CA LEU A 35 2.81 -2.06 7.53
C LEU A 35 2.19 -2.64 6.25
N LEU A 36 1.30 -3.62 6.42
CA LEU A 36 0.57 -4.27 5.34
C LEU A 36 -0.67 -3.49 4.90
N LEU A 37 -1.07 -2.49 5.69
CA LEU A 37 -2.22 -1.68 5.40
C LEU A 37 -1.85 -0.59 4.39
N ASN A 38 -2.63 -0.51 3.33
CA ASN A 38 -2.51 0.59 2.39
C ASN A 38 -3.34 1.79 2.89
N PRO A 39 -2.69 2.92 3.25
CA PRO A 39 -3.39 4.08 3.78
C PRO A 39 -4.00 4.98 2.69
N TRP A 40 -3.66 4.76 1.42
CA TRP A 40 -4.04 5.65 0.32
C TRP A 40 -5.30 5.19 -0.40
N ALA A 41 -6.25 6.10 -0.64
CA ALA A 41 -7.56 5.75 -1.19
C ALA A 41 -7.47 5.06 -2.57
N ARG A 42 -6.75 5.65 -3.54
CA ARG A 42 -6.72 5.14 -4.92
C ARG A 42 -6.17 3.71 -5.01
N SER A 43 -5.03 3.45 -4.39
CA SER A 43 -4.41 2.11 -4.38
C SER A 43 -5.09 1.15 -3.39
N SER A 44 -5.69 1.64 -2.29
CA SER A 44 -6.51 0.84 -1.38
C SER A 44 -7.75 0.26 -2.08
N GLY A 45 -8.35 1.01 -3.02
CA GLY A 45 -9.44 0.53 -3.88
C GLY A 45 -9.04 -0.59 -4.85
N LEU A 46 -7.75 -0.91 -4.93
CA LEU A 46 -7.17 -2.00 -5.72
C LEU A 46 -6.40 -3.02 -4.86
N PHE A 47 -6.52 -2.98 -3.52
CA PHE A 47 -5.67 -3.75 -2.59
C PHE A 47 -4.15 -3.56 -2.76
N GLY A 48 -3.70 -2.50 -3.44
CA GLY A 48 -2.28 -2.35 -3.81
C GLY A 48 -1.81 -3.31 -4.91
N LEU A 49 -2.73 -3.94 -5.66
CA LEU A 49 -2.42 -4.82 -6.80
C LEU A 49 -1.95 -4.07 -8.04
N ASN A 50 -1.80 -2.75 -7.95
CA ASN A 50 -1.29 -1.87 -9.00
C ASN A 50 0.23 -1.66 -8.91
N ALA A 51 0.99 -2.55 -8.28
CA ALA A 51 2.43 -2.37 -8.09
C ALA A 51 3.24 -2.22 -9.40
N ALA A 52 2.70 -2.67 -10.53
CA ALA A 52 3.30 -2.50 -11.86
C ALA A 52 3.23 -1.06 -12.39
N ASN A 53 2.18 -0.32 -12.05
CA ASN A 53 1.87 0.99 -12.63
C ASN A 53 1.41 2.03 -11.58
N VAL A 54 1.65 1.76 -10.29
CA VAL A 54 1.42 2.74 -9.22
C VAL A 54 2.37 3.92 -9.42
N SER A 55 1.88 5.12 -9.12
CA SER A 55 2.55 6.38 -9.42
C SER A 55 2.37 7.37 -8.27
N GLY A 56 3.35 8.26 -8.07
CA GLY A 56 3.25 9.36 -7.12
C GLY A 56 3.44 8.93 -5.66
N ILE A 57 2.93 9.72 -4.71
CA ILE A 57 3.10 9.48 -3.26
C ILE A 57 2.63 8.08 -2.78
N GLU A 58 1.64 7.48 -3.46
CA GLU A 58 1.11 6.16 -3.08
C GLU A 58 2.09 5.02 -3.36
N ALA A 59 3.03 5.26 -4.28
CA ALA A 59 4.09 4.32 -4.63
C ALA A 59 4.92 3.92 -3.39
N MET A 60 5.08 4.84 -2.42
CA MET A 60 5.79 4.57 -1.16
C MET A 60 5.18 3.42 -0.34
N LYS A 61 3.92 3.04 -0.56
CA LYS A 61 3.24 1.92 0.13
C LYS A 61 2.87 0.76 -0.80
N CYS A 62 3.21 0.83 -2.09
CA CYS A 62 2.90 -0.22 -3.06
C CYS A 62 4.16 -0.71 -3.77
N ASN A 63 4.84 0.15 -4.53
CA ASN A 63 6.11 -0.10 -5.21
C ASN A 63 6.83 1.24 -5.35
N ILE A 64 7.92 1.44 -4.60
CA ILE A 64 8.63 2.72 -4.49
C ILE A 64 9.18 3.25 -5.83
N ALA A 65 9.39 2.40 -6.82
CA ALA A 65 9.80 2.82 -8.16
C ALA A 65 8.80 3.78 -8.82
N GLY A 66 7.51 3.66 -8.49
CA GLY A 66 6.46 4.54 -8.99
C GLY A 66 6.55 5.98 -8.49
N LEU A 67 7.38 6.26 -7.47
CA LEU A 67 7.58 7.61 -6.95
C LEU A 67 8.25 8.51 -8.01
N SER A 68 9.08 7.92 -8.88
CA SER A 68 9.82 8.65 -9.92
C SER A 68 8.92 9.34 -10.95
N SER A 69 7.64 8.95 -11.05
CA SER A 69 6.70 9.57 -11.99
C SER A 69 6.15 10.92 -11.50
N THR A 70 6.52 11.36 -10.30
CA THR A 70 6.06 12.63 -9.74
C THR A 70 6.73 13.78 -10.47
N LYS A 71 5.94 14.61 -11.14
CA LYS A 71 6.49 15.68 -11.99
C LYS A 71 7.14 16.82 -11.21
N LYS A 72 6.48 17.28 -10.15
CA LYS A 72 7.00 18.36 -9.29
C LYS A 72 6.75 18.03 -7.82
N THR A 73 5.81 18.72 -7.19
CA THR A 73 5.41 18.44 -5.82
C THR A 73 4.04 17.80 -5.81
N GLU A 74 3.90 16.68 -5.11
CA GLU A 74 2.62 16.06 -4.79
C GLU A 74 2.47 16.00 -3.27
N ILE A 75 1.33 16.45 -2.78
CA ILE A 75 0.95 16.38 -1.36
C ILE A 75 -0.32 15.55 -1.27
N GLY A 76 -0.40 14.65 -0.30
CA GLY A 76 -1.60 13.87 -0.08
C GLY A 76 -1.93 13.67 1.38
N LEU A 77 -3.23 13.63 1.63
CA LEU A 77 -3.83 13.33 2.91
C LEU A 77 -4.82 12.20 2.70
N ALA A 78 -4.85 11.24 3.62
CA ALA A 78 -5.87 10.20 3.61
C ALA A 78 -6.30 9.86 5.03
N HIS A 79 -7.58 9.55 5.17
CA HIS A 79 -8.15 9.06 6.41
C HIS A 79 -8.95 7.80 6.13
N THR A 80 -8.71 6.78 6.95
CA THR A 80 -9.36 5.47 6.84
C THR A 80 -10.09 5.13 8.13
N ARG A 81 -11.37 4.77 8.01
CA ARG A 81 -12.07 4.01 9.05
C ARG A 81 -11.83 2.53 8.77
N TYR A 82 -10.95 1.89 9.54
CA TYR A 82 -10.44 0.54 9.21
C TYR A 82 -11.47 -0.56 9.51
N LEU A 83 -12.19 -0.47 10.62
CA LEU A 83 -13.33 -1.32 10.92
C LEU A 83 -14.48 -0.40 11.33
N ALA A 84 -15.23 0.08 10.34
CA ALA A 84 -16.21 1.12 10.58
C ALA A 84 -17.22 0.71 11.67
N GLY A 85 -17.24 1.48 12.75
CA GLY A 85 -18.03 1.21 13.96
C GLY A 85 -17.19 0.94 15.21
N THR A 86 -15.92 0.53 15.08
CA THR A 86 -15.06 0.19 16.24
C THR A 86 -14.26 1.36 16.80
N GLY A 87 -14.22 2.49 16.09
CA GLY A 87 -13.34 3.63 16.42
C GLY A 87 -11.90 3.50 15.88
N MET A 88 -11.52 2.35 15.33
CA MET A 88 -10.19 2.16 14.74
C MET A 88 -10.04 2.95 13.44
N SER A 89 -8.95 3.71 13.32
CA SER A 89 -8.72 4.58 12.17
C SER A 89 -7.24 4.70 11.79
N ILE A 90 -7.01 5.11 10.55
CA ILE A 90 -5.69 5.39 9.99
C ILE A 90 -5.69 6.80 9.45
N SER A 91 -4.72 7.61 9.87
CA SER A 91 -4.47 8.94 9.30
C SER A 91 -3.13 8.92 8.60
N ASN A 92 -3.07 9.48 7.40
CA ASN A 92 -1.88 9.45 6.58
C ASN A 92 -1.63 10.79 5.89
N LEU A 93 -0.37 11.20 5.88
CA LEU A 93 0.15 12.39 5.21
C LEU A 93 1.36 11.97 4.38
N GLY A 94 1.44 12.47 3.15
CA GLY A 94 2.58 12.23 2.28
C GLY A 94 2.94 13.45 1.45
N LEU A 95 4.23 13.55 1.13
CA LEU A 95 4.81 14.55 0.26
C LEU A 95 5.80 13.88 -0.68
N ALA A 96 5.71 14.16 -1.97
CA ALA A 96 6.72 13.81 -2.96
C ALA A 96 7.21 15.10 -3.62
N GLN A 97 8.52 15.21 -3.78
CA GLN A 97 9.19 16.35 -4.39
C GLN A 97 10.19 15.85 -5.44
N ASN A 98 9.98 16.24 -6.69
CA ASN A 98 10.96 16.06 -7.73
C ASN A 98 12.15 17.00 -7.50
N LEU A 99 13.36 16.43 -7.52
CA LEU A 99 14.64 17.11 -7.33
C LEU A 99 15.47 17.13 -8.63
N GLY A 100 14.82 16.98 -9.79
CA GLY A 100 15.48 16.93 -11.10
C GLY A 100 16.24 15.62 -11.28
N ASP A 101 17.51 15.72 -11.65
CA ASP A 101 18.37 14.57 -12.00
C ASP A 101 18.60 13.60 -10.83
N VAL A 102 18.42 14.03 -9.58
CA VAL A 102 18.52 13.12 -8.42
C VAL A 102 17.34 12.13 -8.40
N GLY A 103 16.18 12.52 -8.93
CA GLY A 103 14.92 11.80 -8.84
C GLY A 103 13.93 12.46 -7.88
N VAL A 104 13.00 11.66 -7.36
CA VAL A 104 11.89 12.13 -6.53
C VAL A 104 12.07 11.66 -5.09
N LEU A 105 12.20 12.62 -4.17
CA LEU A 105 12.19 12.37 -2.74
C LEU A 105 10.75 12.28 -2.24
N GLY A 106 10.47 11.28 -1.41
CA GLY A 106 9.16 11.05 -0.81
C GLY A 106 9.25 10.94 0.71
N VAL A 107 8.26 11.50 1.40
CA VAL A 107 8.04 11.33 2.85
C VAL A 107 6.61 10.88 3.06
N ASN A 108 6.38 9.87 3.91
CA ASN A 108 5.05 9.40 4.27
C ASN A 108 4.96 9.14 5.77
N ILE A 109 3.96 9.72 6.43
CA ILE A 109 3.64 9.50 7.85
C ILE A 109 2.27 8.86 7.92
N MET A 110 2.21 7.66 8.51
CA MET A 110 0.99 6.91 8.75
C MET A 110 0.84 6.67 10.26
N SER A 111 -0.31 7.02 10.80
CA SER A 111 -0.70 6.73 12.18
C SER A 111 -1.91 5.82 12.20
N PHE A 112 -1.84 4.72 12.94
CA PHE A 112 -2.93 3.79 13.19
C PHE A 112 -3.36 3.89 14.65
N GLY A 113 -4.63 4.26 14.86
CA GLY A 113 -5.23 4.39 16.18
C GLY A 113 -6.29 3.34 16.42
N PHE A 114 -6.33 2.80 17.63
CA PHE A 114 -7.26 1.75 18.03
C PHE A 114 -8.57 2.26 18.65
N GLY A 115 -8.70 3.59 18.80
CA GLY A 115 -9.80 4.20 19.55
C GLY A 115 -9.55 4.14 21.06
N ASP A 116 -10.62 4.35 21.83
CA ASP A 116 -10.57 4.34 23.29
C ASP A 116 -10.93 2.94 23.79
N ILE A 117 -9.97 2.28 24.43
CA ILE A 117 -10.18 0.94 24.99
C ILE A 117 -10.35 1.05 26.50
N PRO A 118 -11.49 0.61 27.07
CA PRO A 118 -11.70 0.65 28.52
C PRO A 118 -10.73 -0.29 29.24
N ILE A 119 -10.15 0.19 30.33
CA ILE A 119 -9.30 -0.63 31.19
C ILE A 119 -10.19 -1.48 32.09
N THR A 120 -10.04 -2.80 32.02
CA THR A 120 -10.76 -3.76 32.89
C THR A 120 -9.78 -4.47 33.82
N THR A 121 -10.26 -4.84 35.00
CA THR A 121 -9.52 -5.64 35.99
C THR A 121 -10.46 -6.68 36.60
N GLU A 122 -9.94 -7.66 37.33
CA GLU A 122 -10.78 -8.61 38.06
C GLU A 122 -11.76 -7.91 39.03
N ASN A 123 -11.34 -6.78 39.62
CA ASN A 123 -12.17 -5.98 40.52
C ASN A 123 -13.09 -4.99 39.80
N SER A 124 -12.87 -4.73 38.50
CA SER A 124 -13.66 -3.82 37.68
C SER A 124 -13.82 -4.38 36.27
N PRO A 125 -14.59 -5.47 36.11
CA PRO A 125 -14.73 -6.17 34.83
C PRO A 125 -15.47 -5.33 33.78
N GLU A 126 -16.39 -4.47 34.21
CA GLU A 126 -17.14 -3.53 33.36
C GLU A 126 -16.33 -2.29 32.96
N GLY A 127 -15.09 -2.17 33.45
CA GLY A 127 -14.24 -1.00 33.24
C GLY A 127 -14.53 0.14 34.21
N GLY A 128 -14.52 1.39 33.74
CA GLY A 128 -14.83 2.58 34.55
C GLY A 128 -13.64 3.23 35.28
N ILE A 129 -12.44 2.68 35.12
CA ILE A 129 -11.19 3.19 35.74
C ILE A 129 -10.29 3.92 34.76
N GLY A 130 -10.80 4.27 33.58
CA GLY A 130 -10.10 4.99 32.51
C GLY A 130 -9.98 4.19 31.22
N ASN A 131 -9.39 4.82 30.21
CA ASN A 131 -9.15 4.24 28.89
C ASN A 131 -7.66 4.27 28.56
N TYR A 132 -7.18 3.30 27.78
CA TYR A 132 -5.87 3.36 27.15
C TYR A 132 -6.03 3.43 25.62
N LYS A 133 -5.06 4.08 24.95
CA LYS A 133 -5.11 4.38 23.51
C LYS A 133 -3.83 3.92 22.82
N PRO A 134 -3.77 2.66 22.34
CA PRO A 134 -2.64 2.21 21.53
C PRO A 134 -2.51 3.04 20.25
N THR A 135 -1.29 3.41 19.91
CA THR A 135 -0.97 4.17 18.70
C THR A 135 0.23 3.54 18.01
N PHE A 136 0.06 3.21 16.73
CA PHE A 136 1.16 2.76 15.87
C PHE A 136 1.50 3.86 14.88
N LEU A 137 2.79 4.14 14.71
CA LEU A 137 3.32 5.20 13.87
C LEU A 137 4.36 4.63 12.91
N ASN A 138 4.17 4.92 11.63
CA ASN A 138 5.10 4.61 10.56
C ASN A 138 5.55 5.90 9.89
N MET A 139 6.86 6.15 9.86
CA MET A 139 7.47 7.27 9.16
C MET A 139 8.41 6.74 8.09
N SER A 140 8.15 7.08 6.84
CA SER A 140 8.90 6.59 5.69
C SER A 140 9.58 7.74 4.96
N ILE A 141 10.81 7.52 4.51
CA ILE A 141 11.53 8.36 3.56
C ILE A 141 12.03 7.49 2.41
N GLY A 142 11.80 7.93 1.17
CA GLY A 142 12.17 7.16 0.00
C GLY A 142 12.63 8.02 -1.16
N LEU A 143 13.39 7.41 -2.06
CA LEU A 143 13.86 8.02 -3.29
C LEU A 143 13.46 7.12 -4.47
N GLY A 144 12.77 7.69 -5.45
CA GLY A 144 12.46 7.04 -6.72
C GLY A 144 13.22 7.72 -7.85
N HIS A 145 13.85 6.95 -8.72
CA HIS A 145 14.68 7.46 -9.81
C HIS A 145 14.36 6.74 -11.12
N SER A 146 14.30 7.50 -12.23
CA SER A 146 14.08 6.96 -13.58
C SER A 146 15.42 6.78 -14.28
N PHE A 147 15.82 5.54 -14.55
CA PHE A 147 17.09 5.24 -15.23
C PHE A 147 16.98 5.37 -16.76
N SER A 148 15.76 5.28 -17.28
CA SER A 148 15.42 5.50 -18.69
C SER A 148 13.94 5.84 -18.80
N ASP A 149 13.47 6.14 -20.02
CA ASP A 149 12.04 6.32 -20.33
C ASP A 149 11.18 5.09 -20.01
N LYS A 150 11.82 3.93 -19.83
CA LYS A 150 11.17 2.63 -19.68
C LYS A 150 11.42 1.95 -18.35
N MET A 151 12.34 2.45 -17.53
CA MET A 151 12.73 1.78 -16.29
C MET A 151 12.95 2.78 -15.17
N SER A 152 12.28 2.53 -14.04
CA SER A 152 12.51 3.23 -12.78
C SER A 152 12.79 2.25 -11.65
N ALA A 153 13.52 2.71 -10.64
CA ALA A 153 13.68 1.99 -9.40
C ALA A 153 13.57 2.94 -8.22
N GLY A 154 13.45 2.39 -7.01
CA GLY A 154 13.46 3.20 -5.81
C GLY A 154 13.84 2.40 -4.57
N LEU A 155 14.16 3.15 -3.53
CA LEU A 155 14.46 2.65 -2.19
C LEU A 155 13.66 3.44 -1.16
N ASN A 156 13.17 2.78 -0.12
CA ASN A 156 12.43 3.39 0.97
C ASN A 156 12.94 2.85 2.31
N VAL A 157 13.02 3.72 3.30
CA VAL A 157 13.30 3.37 4.70
C VAL A 157 12.09 3.77 5.52
N THR A 158 11.59 2.85 6.34
CA THR A 158 10.45 3.07 7.23
C THR A 158 10.86 2.84 8.67
N TYR A 159 10.73 3.87 9.50
CA TYR A 159 10.74 3.74 10.95
C TYR A 159 9.35 3.34 11.44
N VAL A 160 9.29 2.28 12.22
CA VAL A 160 8.09 1.71 12.82
C VAL A 160 8.13 1.95 14.32
N ASN A 161 7.03 2.40 14.89
CA ASN A 161 6.87 2.52 16.32
C ASN A 161 5.47 2.08 16.75
N GLU A 162 5.41 1.18 17.73
CA GLU A 162 4.17 0.78 18.39
C GLU A 162 4.25 1.21 19.86
N ALA A 163 3.22 1.89 20.37
CA ALA A 163 3.24 2.38 21.75
C ALA A 163 1.86 2.35 22.42
N ILE A 164 1.91 2.06 23.71
CA ILE A 164 0.88 2.38 24.71
C ILE A 164 1.54 3.21 25.84
N SER A 165 0.82 3.52 26.91
CA SER A 165 1.29 4.41 27.99
C SER A 165 2.63 4.00 28.63
N ASN A 166 2.90 2.70 28.78
CA ASN A 166 4.06 2.18 29.51
C ASN A 166 4.89 1.15 28.73
N ILE A 167 4.56 0.89 27.46
CA ILE A 167 5.25 -0.08 26.60
C ILE A 167 5.44 0.54 25.21
N ARG A 168 6.63 0.34 24.64
CA ARG A 168 6.99 0.75 23.28
C ARG A 168 7.78 -0.34 22.56
N ALA A 169 7.65 -0.38 21.24
CA ALA A 169 8.51 -1.13 20.35
C ALA A 169 8.89 -0.28 19.13
N SER A 170 10.07 -0.52 18.57
CA SER A 170 10.49 0.13 17.33
C SER A 170 11.29 -0.80 16.44
N ALA A 171 11.23 -0.55 15.14
CA ALA A 171 11.97 -1.27 14.12
C ALA A 171 12.24 -0.35 12.91
N ILE A 172 13.20 -0.74 12.09
CA ILE A 172 13.50 -0.11 10.81
C ILE A 172 13.25 -1.15 9.71
N GLY A 173 12.43 -0.78 8.73
CA GLY A 173 12.16 -1.55 7.52
C GLY A 173 12.72 -0.86 6.28
N PHE A 174 13.01 -1.67 5.27
CA PHE A 174 13.51 -1.26 3.97
C PHE A 174 12.61 -1.82 2.88
N ASP A 175 12.34 -0.99 1.87
CA ASP A 175 11.70 -1.43 0.63
C ASP A 175 12.60 -1.10 -0.56
N ALA A 176 12.55 -1.96 -1.56
CA ALA A 176 13.19 -1.75 -2.85
C ALA A 176 12.19 -2.13 -3.95
N GLY A 177 12.21 -1.40 -5.06
CA GLY A 177 11.28 -1.66 -6.14
C GLY A 177 11.81 -1.24 -7.49
N VAL A 178 11.31 -1.90 -8.53
CA VAL A 178 11.56 -1.59 -9.94
C VAL A 178 10.23 -1.59 -10.68
N GLN A 179 10.07 -0.67 -11.61
CA GLN A 179 9.01 -0.68 -12.62
C GLN A 179 9.63 -0.61 -14.01
N TYR A 180 9.07 -1.40 -14.92
CA TYR A 180 9.44 -1.42 -16.33
C TYR A 180 8.19 -1.22 -17.17
N THR A 181 8.28 -0.34 -18.16
CA THR A 181 7.21 -0.09 -19.12
C THR A 181 7.67 -0.28 -20.56
N ASN A 182 6.77 -0.79 -21.41
CA ASN A 182 7.05 -1.02 -22.82
C ASN A 182 5.79 -0.91 -23.69
N GLY A 183 5.97 -0.90 -25.01
CA GLY A 183 4.90 -0.77 -25.99
C GLY A 183 4.85 0.62 -26.63
N LYS A 184 3.98 0.78 -27.62
CA LYS A 184 3.92 2.00 -28.46
C LYS A 184 3.60 3.28 -27.67
N ARG A 185 2.84 3.15 -26.58
CA ARG A 185 2.49 4.25 -25.66
C ARG A 185 2.79 3.87 -24.21
N ASN A 186 3.82 3.05 -23.98
CA ASN A 186 4.13 2.54 -22.63
C ASN A 186 2.95 1.78 -22.01
N ASN A 187 2.28 0.95 -22.81
CA ASN A 187 1.05 0.26 -22.42
C ASN A 187 1.29 -0.94 -21.50
N LEU A 188 2.40 -1.65 -21.67
CA LEU A 188 2.73 -2.81 -20.85
C LEU A 188 3.53 -2.34 -19.64
N HIS A 189 3.11 -2.74 -18.45
CA HIS A 189 3.79 -2.43 -17.20
C HIS A 189 4.14 -3.71 -16.45
N ILE A 190 5.35 -3.77 -15.91
CA ILE A 190 5.83 -4.85 -15.06
C ILE A 190 6.44 -4.20 -13.82
N GLY A 191 6.11 -4.71 -12.64
CA GLY A 191 6.66 -4.22 -11.38
C GLY A 191 7.12 -5.37 -10.50
N ILE A 192 8.25 -5.16 -9.84
CA ILE A 192 8.75 -6.06 -8.79
C ILE A 192 9.13 -5.20 -7.61
N THR A 193 8.68 -5.55 -6.41
CA THR A 193 9.06 -4.84 -5.19
C THR A 193 9.15 -5.77 -4.00
N LEU A 194 10.20 -5.55 -3.22
CA LEU A 194 10.43 -6.18 -1.93
C LEU A 194 10.10 -5.14 -0.86
N ARG A 195 9.24 -5.48 0.08
CA ARG A 195 8.75 -4.57 1.13
C ARG A 195 9.00 -5.12 2.53
N ASN A 196 9.15 -4.20 3.48
CA ASN A 196 9.23 -4.43 4.93
C ASN A 196 10.34 -5.42 5.33
N VAL A 197 11.48 -5.41 4.64
CA VAL A 197 12.66 -6.19 5.05
C VAL A 197 13.43 -5.37 6.06
N GLY A 198 13.73 -5.89 7.26
CA GLY A 198 14.37 -5.04 8.24
C GLY A 198 14.64 -5.68 9.60
N THR A 199 14.89 -4.84 10.58
CA THR A 199 15.22 -5.25 11.95
C THR A 199 14.00 -5.85 12.65
N ASN A 200 14.23 -6.72 13.64
CA ASN A 200 13.13 -7.21 14.47
C ASN A 200 12.59 -6.11 15.40
N LEU A 201 11.27 -6.09 15.55
CA LEU A 201 10.52 -5.34 16.54
C LEU A 201 10.66 -6.03 17.91
N ARG A 202 10.84 -5.26 18.99
CA ARG A 202 10.87 -5.79 20.36
C ARG A 202 10.22 -4.82 21.33
N PHE A 203 9.28 -5.32 22.12
CA PHE A 203 8.60 -4.52 23.14
C PHE A 203 9.49 -4.34 24.38
N SER A 204 9.43 -3.14 24.94
CA SER A 204 10.15 -2.76 26.16
C SER A 204 9.43 -1.62 26.86
N GLY A 205 9.71 -1.43 28.14
CA GLY A 205 9.09 -0.40 28.97
C GLY A 205 8.76 -0.92 30.36
N ASP A 206 8.21 -0.03 31.18
CA ASP A 206 7.91 -0.30 32.59
C ASP A 206 6.74 -1.28 32.76
N GLY A 207 5.90 -1.45 31.73
CA GLY A 207 4.85 -2.48 31.72
C GLY A 207 5.37 -3.93 31.78
N PHE A 208 6.67 -4.15 31.57
CA PHE A 208 7.33 -5.44 31.77
C PHE A 208 8.09 -5.56 33.10
N SER A 209 8.07 -4.51 33.92
CA SER A 209 8.74 -4.48 35.21
C SER A 209 7.80 -4.97 36.30
N PHE A 210 8.28 -5.83 37.18
CA PHE A 210 7.56 -6.34 38.34
C PHE A 210 8.50 -6.48 39.54
N ASN A 211 7.93 -6.49 40.75
CA ASN A 211 8.71 -6.74 41.95
C ASN A 211 9.00 -8.24 42.05
N GLY A 212 10.28 -8.60 42.01
CA GLY A 212 10.77 -9.93 42.28
C GLY A 212 11.61 -9.95 43.56
N SER A 213 11.91 -11.14 44.07
CA SER A 213 12.84 -11.30 45.20
C SER A 213 14.23 -11.69 44.68
N SER A 214 15.27 -11.28 45.40
CA SER A 214 16.62 -11.79 45.21
C SER A 214 16.68 -13.32 45.40
N PRO A 215 17.66 -14.05 44.82
CA PRO A 215 17.76 -15.51 44.97
C PRO A 215 17.85 -16.01 46.43
N ASP A 216 18.29 -15.16 47.35
CA ASP A 216 18.35 -15.39 48.79
C ASP A 216 17.10 -14.89 49.55
N PHE A 217 16.07 -14.41 48.83
CA PHE A 217 14.82 -13.83 49.34
C PHE A 217 15.00 -12.67 50.33
N ALA A 218 16.18 -12.06 50.39
CA ALA A 218 16.52 -11.03 51.36
C ALA A 218 16.10 -9.61 50.93
N LYS A 219 15.87 -9.37 49.63
CA LYS A 219 15.54 -8.05 49.08
C LYS A 219 14.50 -8.12 47.98
N GLU A 220 13.60 -7.15 47.94
CA GLU A 220 12.80 -6.86 46.76
C GLU A 220 13.65 -6.15 45.70
N LEU A 221 13.54 -6.61 44.46
CA LEU A 221 14.22 -6.09 43.29
C LEU A 221 13.19 -5.81 42.19
N THR A 222 13.35 -4.71 41.47
CA THR A 222 12.62 -4.51 40.23
C THR A 222 13.24 -5.40 39.14
N VAL A 223 12.50 -6.42 38.71
CA VAL A 223 12.89 -7.36 37.66
C VAL A 223 12.12 -7.01 36.40
N GLN A 224 12.76 -7.13 35.23
CA GLN A 224 12.12 -6.89 33.94
C GLN A 224 11.99 -8.18 33.14
N SER A 225 10.76 -8.50 32.71
CA SER A 225 10.52 -9.56 31.74
C SER A 225 11.00 -9.12 30.36
N ARG A 226 11.83 -9.94 29.71
CA ARG A 226 12.33 -9.63 28.36
C ARG A 226 11.34 -10.15 27.33
N ALA A 227 10.68 -9.25 26.63
CA ALA A 227 9.84 -9.62 25.50
C ALA A 227 10.66 -10.21 24.34
N GLU A 228 10.04 -11.14 23.63
CA GLU A 228 10.57 -11.76 22.42
C GLU A 228 10.68 -10.78 21.25
N LYS A 229 11.48 -11.17 20.26
CA LYS A 229 11.68 -10.40 19.03
C LYS A 229 10.71 -10.88 17.95
N PHE A 230 10.05 -9.93 17.30
CA PHE A 230 9.15 -10.18 16.18
C PHE A 230 9.75 -9.63 14.89
N SER A 231 9.77 -10.42 13.82
CA SER A 231 10.23 -9.92 12.52
C SER A 231 9.18 -9.04 11.85
N LEU A 232 9.61 -8.12 11.00
CA LEU A 232 8.69 -7.33 10.16
C LEU A 232 8.02 -8.21 9.10
N PRO A 233 6.80 -7.86 8.65
CA PRO A 233 6.04 -8.67 7.71
C PRO A 233 6.50 -8.42 6.28
N SER A 234 7.65 -9.00 5.92
CA SER A 234 8.27 -8.81 4.60
C SER A 234 7.43 -9.42 3.48
N GLN A 235 7.34 -8.69 2.35
CA GLN A 235 6.55 -9.09 1.18
C GLN A 235 7.38 -9.00 -0.10
N LEU A 236 7.24 -9.97 -0.99
CA LEU A 236 7.70 -9.88 -2.38
C LEU A 236 6.47 -9.75 -3.28
N ASN A 237 6.35 -8.64 -4.02
CA ASN A 237 5.25 -8.40 -4.93
C ASN A 237 5.74 -8.37 -6.37
N ILE A 238 5.16 -9.20 -7.22
CA ILE A 238 5.39 -9.27 -8.66
C ILE A 238 4.07 -8.95 -9.36
N ALA A 239 4.07 -7.93 -10.21
CA ALA A 239 2.88 -7.38 -10.81
C ALA A 239 3.04 -7.14 -12.32
N VAL A 240 1.94 -7.25 -13.05
CA VAL A 240 1.82 -6.90 -14.46
C VAL A 240 0.53 -6.12 -14.70
N ALA A 241 0.57 -5.12 -15.56
CA ALA A 241 -0.60 -4.38 -16.01
C ALA A 241 -0.51 -4.07 -17.50
N TYR A 242 -1.64 -3.87 -18.15
CA TYR A 242 -1.67 -3.45 -19.55
C TYR A 242 -2.73 -2.39 -19.82
N ASP A 243 -2.36 -1.26 -20.42
CA ASP A 243 -3.28 -0.18 -20.76
C ASP A 243 -3.89 -0.37 -22.15
N PHE A 244 -5.21 -0.62 -22.18
CA PHE A 244 -6.01 -0.60 -23.40
C PHE A 244 -6.66 0.77 -23.60
N TYR A 245 -6.38 1.39 -24.74
CA TYR A 245 -7.03 2.65 -25.15
C TYR A 245 -8.22 2.35 -26.07
N LEU A 246 -9.42 2.41 -25.50
CA LEU A 246 -10.64 1.90 -26.16
C LEU A 246 -11.07 2.73 -27.37
N ASP A 247 -10.70 4.01 -27.41
CA ASP A 247 -11.01 4.96 -28.48
C ASP A 247 -9.81 5.29 -29.36
N GLU A 248 -8.77 4.43 -29.36
CA GLU A 248 -7.53 4.68 -30.10
C GLU A 248 -7.78 4.91 -31.59
N LYS A 249 -8.60 4.08 -32.25
CA LYS A 249 -8.89 4.18 -33.69
C LYS A 249 -9.49 5.54 -34.06
N SER A 250 -10.45 6.01 -33.26
CA SER A 250 -11.13 7.30 -33.44
C SER A 250 -10.23 8.49 -33.09
N ALA A 251 -9.27 8.31 -32.18
CA ALA A 251 -8.28 9.32 -31.82
C ALA A 251 -7.16 9.46 -32.88
N SER A 252 -6.90 8.41 -33.67
CA SER A 252 -5.87 8.35 -34.72
C SER A 252 -6.36 8.66 -36.14
N SER A 253 -7.62 9.04 -36.35
CA SER A 253 -8.18 9.31 -37.70
C SER A 253 -7.85 10.69 -38.28
N GLY A 254 -6.92 11.46 -37.68
CA GLY A 254 -6.40 12.71 -38.24
C GLY A 254 -4.97 12.52 -38.71
N GLY A 255 -4.73 12.67 -40.02
CA GLY A 255 -3.48 12.32 -40.73
C GLY A 255 -2.23 13.15 -40.42
N ASP A 256 -2.20 13.93 -39.34
CA ASP A 256 -1.02 14.70 -38.95
C ASP A 256 -0.40 14.12 -37.68
N GLU A 257 0.84 13.63 -37.77
CA GLU A 257 1.62 13.14 -36.62
C GLU A 257 1.76 14.18 -35.50
N ALA A 258 1.64 15.47 -35.83
CA ALA A 258 1.77 16.59 -34.90
C ALA A 258 0.57 16.80 -33.96
N ASN A 259 -0.61 16.20 -34.21
CA ASN A 259 -1.84 16.53 -33.49
C ASN A 259 -2.64 15.29 -33.02
N LYS A 260 -1.91 14.23 -32.63
CA LYS A 260 -2.49 12.97 -32.19
C LYS A 260 -3.25 13.15 -30.87
N LYS A 261 -4.56 13.35 -30.95
CA LYS A 261 -5.45 13.43 -29.77
C LYS A 261 -5.19 12.22 -28.86
N MET A 262 -5.00 12.49 -27.57
CA MET A 262 -4.91 11.41 -26.60
C MET A 262 -6.25 10.67 -26.51
N PRO A 263 -6.25 9.32 -26.52
CA PRO A 263 -7.46 8.55 -26.25
C PRO A 263 -8.07 8.96 -24.92
N LYS A 264 -9.39 9.07 -24.87
CA LYS A 264 -10.15 9.50 -23.69
C LYS A 264 -10.47 8.34 -22.78
N HIS A 265 -10.46 7.10 -23.26
CA HIS A 265 -10.89 5.94 -22.50
C HIS A 265 -9.73 4.96 -22.34
N ARG A 266 -9.25 4.79 -21.10
CA ARG A 266 -8.24 3.80 -20.73
C ARG A 266 -8.87 2.72 -19.86
N LEU A 267 -8.58 1.46 -20.17
CA LEU A 267 -8.91 0.30 -19.36
C LEU A 267 -7.62 -0.46 -19.04
N THR A 268 -7.35 -0.66 -17.76
CA THR A 268 -6.11 -1.26 -17.29
C THR A 268 -6.41 -2.46 -16.41
N PRO A 269 -6.47 -3.69 -16.96
CA PRO A 269 -6.36 -4.90 -16.16
C PRO A 269 -4.98 -5.01 -15.53
N MET A 270 -4.96 -5.56 -14.32
CA MET A 270 -3.79 -5.73 -13.47
C MET A 270 -3.84 -7.12 -12.84
N PHE A 271 -2.67 -7.73 -12.72
CA PHE A 271 -2.46 -8.96 -11.96
C PHE A 271 -1.27 -8.76 -11.03
N SER A 272 -1.38 -9.23 -9.79
CA SER A 272 -0.26 -9.26 -8.85
C SER A 272 -0.23 -10.55 -8.05
N PHE A 273 0.98 -11.07 -7.83
CA PHE A 273 1.29 -12.12 -6.89
C PHE A 273 2.17 -11.54 -5.78
N ILE A 274 1.71 -11.63 -4.54
CA ILE A 274 2.37 -11.10 -3.34
C ILE A 274 2.69 -12.27 -2.42
N SER A 275 3.96 -12.64 -2.37
CA SER A 275 4.44 -13.64 -1.42
C SER A 275 4.68 -13.00 -0.06
N ASN A 276 4.10 -13.58 0.98
CA ASN A 276 4.15 -13.09 2.35
C ASN A 276 5.00 -14.02 3.23
N SER A 277 5.91 -13.45 4.01
CA SER A 277 6.79 -14.26 4.89
C SER A 277 6.07 -14.89 6.09
N PHE A 278 4.97 -14.29 6.56
CA PHE A 278 4.28 -14.61 7.82
C PHE A 278 2.75 -14.67 7.69
N MET A 279 2.24 -14.70 6.45
CA MET A 279 0.82 -14.78 6.14
C MET A 279 0.62 -15.64 4.89
N ASN A 280 -0.63 -15.92 4.54
CA ASN A 280 -0.94 -16.52 3.25
C ASN A 280 -0.50 -15.59 2.12
N ASP A 281 -0.01 -16.18 1.04
CA ASP A 281 0.29 -15.45 -0.19
C ASP A 281 -1.00 -14.87 -0.78
N TRP A 282 -0.89 -13.69 -1.39
CA TRP A 282 -2.01 -13.02 -2.04
C TRP A 282 -1.86 -13.09 -3.55
N THR A 283 -2.91 -13.52 -4.23
CA THR A 283 -3.02 -13.44 -5.68
C THR A 283 -4.21 -12.59 -6.03
N GLY A 284 -4.03 -11.58 -6.86
CA GLY A 284 -5.10 -10.64 -7.14
C GLY A 284 -5.23 -10.25 -8.60
N LEU A 285 -6.49 -10.02 -8.99
CA LEU A 285 -6.87 -9.40 -10.24
C LEU A 285 -7.51 -8.05 -9.93
N ALA A 286 -7.16 -7.04 -10.71
CA ALA A 286 -7.76 -5.73 -10.58
C ALA A 286 -7.98 -5.08 -11.95
N ILE A 287 -8.88 -4.12 -11.98
CA ILE A 287 -9.18 -3.36 -13.17
C ILE A 287 -9.39 -1.89 -12.81
N GLU A 288 -8.79 -1.01 -13.60
CA GLU A 288 -9.03 0.42 -13.55
C GLU A 288 -9.60 0.89 -14.89
N TYR A 289 -10.70 1.61 -14.86
CA TYR A 289 -11.21 2.36 -15.98
C TYR A 289 -11.00 3.85 -15.72
N ALA A 290 -10.40 4.56 -16.68
CA ALA A 290 -10.16 5.98 -16.62
C ALA A 290 -10.77 6.70 -17.82
N TYR A 291 -11.58 7.73 -17.54
CA TYR A 291 -12.08 8.67 -18.52
C TYR A 291 -11.32 10.00 -18.43
N LYS A 292 -10.57 10.32 -19.48
CA LYS A 292 -9.70 11.50 -19.65
C LYS A 292 -8.68 11.68 -18.52
N GLU A 293 -8.31 10.60 -17.83
CA GLU A 293 -7.53 10.66 -16.59
C GLU A 293 -8.13 11.61 -15.53
N LYS A 294 -9.45 11.85 -15.58
CA LYS A 294 -10.18 12.69 -14.62
C LYS A 294 -11.08 11.87 -13.73
N PHE A 295 -11.88 10.99 -14.33
CA PHE A 295 -12.78 10.10 -13.61
C PHE A 295 -12.22 8.69 -13.70
N MET A 296 -11.97 8.07 -12.55
CA MET A 296 -11.43 6.72 -12.48
C MET A 296 -12.34 5.86 -11.61
N LEU A 297 -12.63 4.65 -12.09
CA LEU A 297 -13.33 3.60 -11.36
C LEU A 297 -12.44 2.38 -11.26
N ARG A 298 -12.43 1.75 -10.09
CA ARG A 298 -11.55 0.65 -9.72
C ARG A 298 -12.33 -0.47 -9.10
N GLY A 299 -11.99 -1.69 -9.49
CA GLY A 299 -12.46 -2.90 -8.84
C GLY A 299 -11.33 -3.92 -8.76
N ALA A 300 -11.28 -4.65 -7.65
CA ALA A 300 -10.28 -5.69 -7.46
C ALA A 300 -10.84 -6.86 -6.67
N TYR A 301 -10.27 -8.04 -6.94
CA TYR A 301 -10.44 -9.22 -6.14
C TYR A 301 -9.05 -9.76 -5.74
N ARG A 302 -8.78 -9.82 -4.44
CA ARG A 302 -7.59 -10.42 -3.86
C ARG A 302 -7.97 -11.76 -3.23
N TYR A 303 -7.47 -12.83 -3.81
CA TYR A 303 -7.57 -14.16 -3.25
C TYR A 303 -6.43 -14.38 -2.25
N GLU A 304 -6.79 -14.94 -1.12
CA GLU A 304 -5.87 -15.57 -0.17
C GLU A 304 -6.47 -16.91 0.24
N ARG A 305 -5.64 -17.83 0.73
CA ARG A 305 -6.10 -19.17 1.07
C ARG A 305 -7.28 -19.13 2.06
N ASP A 306 -8.30 -19.92 1.77
CA ASP A 306 -9.52 -20.06 2.57
C ASP A 306 -10.33 -18.76 2.73
N VAL A 307 -10.16 -17.75 1.86
CA VAL A 307 -10.81 -16.41 1.97
C VAL A 307 -12.33 -16.45 2.06
N THR A 308 -12.97 -17.44 1.44
CA THR A 308 -14.43 -17.64 1.45
C THR A 308 -14.92 -18.50 2.61
N ASP A 309 -14.03 -19.24 3.27
CA ASP A 309 -14.36 -20.13 4.37
C ASP A 309 -14.59 -19.29 5.64
N LYS A 310 -15.63 -19.63 6.41
CA LYS A 310 -15.96 -18.82 7.58
C LYS A 310 -15.03 -19.07 8.76
N ASP A 311 -14.57 -20.31 8.91
CA ASP A 311 -13.88 -20.81 10.08
C ASP A 311 -12.37 -20.89 9.84
N ALA A 312 -11.96 -21.18 8.59
CA ALA A 312 -10.55 -21.31 8.23
C ALA A 312 -9.89 -20.01 7.74
N SER A 313 -10.68 -19.00 7.36
CA SER A 313 -10.15 -17.74 6.83
C SER A 313 -9.34 -16.96 7.87
N THR A 314 -8.12 -16.59 7.51
CA THR A 314 -7.20 -15.79 8.33
C THR A 314 -7.32 -14.29 8.06
N THR A 315 -8.36 -13.86 7.34
CA THR A 315 -8.54 -12.48 6.90
C THR A 315 -9.91 -11.97 7.27
N LEU A 316 -9.97 -10.68 7.61
CA LEU A 316 -11.24 -9.98 7.83
C LEU A 316 -11.90 -9.53 6.51
N PHE A 317 -11.17 -9.58 5.39
CA PHE A 317 -11.67 -9.13 4.10
C PHE A 317 -12.48 -10.21 3.37
N THR A 318 -13.42 -9.76 2.54
CA THR A 318 -14.15 -10.62 1.60
C THR A 318 -13.40 -10.90 0.30
N GLY A 319 -12.20 -10.32 0.15
CA GLY A 319 -11.42 -10.34 -1.09
C GLY A 319 -11.76 -9.21 -2.07
N LEU A 320 -12.91 -8.53 -1.94
CA LEU A 320 -13.32 -7.44 -2.83
C LEU A 320 -12.75 -6.07 -2.41
N ALA A 321 -12.38 -5.23 -3.37
CA ALA A 321 -12.12 -3.81 -3.18
C ALA A 321 -12.72 -3.00 -4.32
N LEU A 322 -13.25 -1.83 -3.98
CA LEU A 322 -13.82 -0.87 -4.92
C LEU A 322 -13.21 0.50 -4.67
N GLY A 323 -13.06 1.30 -5.72
CA GLY A 323 -12.59 2.67 -5.58
C GLY A 323 -13.07 3.58 -6.69
N ALA A 324 -13.15 4.87 -6.38
CA ALA A 324 -13.44 5.92 -7.33
C ALA A 324 -12.53 7.12 -7.07
N SER A 325 -12.13 7.80 -8.14
CA SER A 325 -11.40 9.06 -8.05
C SER A 325 -11.94 10.06 -9.05
N PHE A 326 -11.96 11.31 -8.62
CA PHE A 326 -12.09 12.46 -9.49
C PHE A 326 -10.84 13.33 -9.34
N GLN A 327 -10.23 13.73 -10.46
CA GLN A 327 -9.16 14.71 -10.47
C GLN A 327 -9.37 15.77 -11.55
N GLY A 328 -8.99 17.01 -11.24
CA GLY A 328 -9.20 18.14 -12.12
C GLY A 328 -8.28 19.32 -11.78
N ALA A 329 -8.15 20.23 -12.74
CA ALA A 329 -7.42 21.48 -12.52
C ALA A 329 -8.21 22.41 -11.60
N ILE A 330 -7.51 23.14 -10.73
CA ILE A 330 -8.12 24.18 -9.88
C ILE A 330 -8.37 25.41 -10.76
N LYS A 331 -9.63 25.87 -10.84
CA LYS A 331 -9.96 27.10 -11.59
C LYS A 331 -9.42 28.31 -10.85
N GLY A 332 -8.73 29.21 -11.57
CA GLY A 332 -8.24 30.49 -11.02
C GLY A 332 -6.81 30.47 -10.48
N SER A 333 -6.12 29.32 -10.47
CA SER A 333 -4.68 29.29 -10.24
C SER A 333 -3.94 29.71 -11.51
N LYS A 334 -2.95 30.60 -11.40
CA LYS A 334 -2.04 30.97 -12.52
C LYS A 334 -1.23 29.78 -13.07
N ARG A 335 -1.25 28.63 -12.38
CA ARG A 335 -0.49 27.41 -12.67
C ARG A 335 -1.44 26.21 -12.82
N GLU A 336 -1.05 25.19 -13.59
CA GLU A 336 -1.81 23.94 -13.81
C GLU A 336 -1.87 23.01 -12.58
N GLN A 337 -2.29 23.53 -11.43
CA GLN A 337 -2.45 22.73 -10.21
C GLN A 337 -3.63 21.77 -10.35
N LYS A 338 -3.46 20.52 -9.92
CA LYS A 338 -4.50 19.49 -9.95
C LYS A 338 -4.86 19.04 -8.55
N ILE A 339 -6.15 18.98 -8.26
CA ILE A 339 -6.70 18.38 -7.05
C ILE A 339 -7.36 17.04 -7.41
N ALA A 340 -7.17 16.04 -6.57
CA ALA A 340 -7.82 14.75 -6.67
C ALA A 340 -8.55 14.40 -5.37
N ILE A 341 -9.80 13.98 -5.49
CA ILE A 341 -10.63 13.45 -4.41
C ILE A 341 -10.87 11.99 -4.70
N GLU A 342 -10.65 11.15 -3.70
CA GLU A 342 -10.54 9.71 -3.89
C GLU A 342 -11.25 9.00 -2.75
N TYR A 343 -11.90 7.89 -3.07
CA TYR A 343 -12.60 7.07 -2.11
C TYR A 343 -12.39 5.59 -2.43
N ALA A 344 -12.21 4.79 -1.38
CA ALA A 344 -12.14 3.34 -1.48
C ALA A 344 -12.95 2.66 -0.40
N TYR A 345 -13.48 1.49 -0.77
CA TYR A 345 -14.26 0.63 0.09
C TYR A 345 -13.79 -0.81 -0.04
N LYS A 346 -13.56 -1.46 1.09
CA LYS A 346 -13.24 -2.90 1.16
C LYS A 346 -14.22 -3.55 2.14
N PRO A 347 -15.10 -4.46 1.68
CA PRO A 347 -16.04 -5.11 2.58
C PRO A 347 -15.30 -6.08 3.51
N THR A 348 -15.70 -6.07 4.77
CA THR A 348 -15.17 -6.95 5.81
C THR A 348 -16.25 -7.89 6.32
N ARG A 349 -15.85 -9.05 6.83
CA ARG A 349 -16.75 -10.08 7.35
C ARG A 349 -17.31 -9.77 8.74
N ILE A 350 -16.60 -8.96 9.52
CA ILE A 350 -16.84 -8.75 10.96
C ILE A 350 -17.33 -7.33 11.31
N SER A 351 -17.33 -6.41 10.35
CA SER A 351 -17.62 -4.99 10.57
C SER A 351 -18.17 -4.36 9.29
N SER A 352 -18.50 -3.07 9.32
CA SER A 352 -19.11 -2.33 8.20
C SER A 352 -18.12 -2.02 7.05
N GLY A 353 -16.94 -2.64 7.04
CA GLY A 353 -15.93 -2.47 6.01
C GLY A 353 -14.82 -1.48 6.39
N VAL A 354 -13.81 -1.41 5.51
CA VAL A 354 -12.79 -0.35 5.51
C VAL A 354 -13.24 0.74 4.54
N HIS A 355 -13.31 1.98 5.03
CA HIS A 355 -13.60 3.16 4.22
C HIS A 355 -12.41 4.10 4.22
N THR A 356 -11.83 4.39 3.06
CA THR A 356 -10.71 5.33 2.93
C THR A 356 -11.14 6.52 2.07
N ILE A 357 -10.95 7.74 2.58
CA ILE A 357 -11.06 8.98 1.81
C ILE A 357 -9.66 9.58 1.64
N GLY A 358 -9.38 10.09 0.45
CA GLY A 358 -8.10 10.69 0.10
C GLY A 358 -8.27 12.02 -0.62
N LEU A 359 -7.34 12.94 -0.34
CA LEU A 359 -7.17 14.20 -1.05
C LEU A 359 -5.73 14.28 -1.52
N ARG A 360 -5.49 14.60 -2.80
CA ARG A 360 -4.15 14.83 -3.32
C ARG A 360 -4.08 16.13 -4.11
N LEU A 361 -2.99 16.86 -3.93
CA LEU A 361 -2.67 18.10 -4.62
C LEU A 361 -1.37 17.89 -5.40
N ASN A 362 -1.43 18.12 -6.70
CA ASN A 362 -0.26 18.10 -7.58
C ASN A 362 0.03 19.53 -8.05
N LEU A 363 1.25 19.99 -7.79
CA LEU A 363 1.74 21.29 -8.23
C LEU A 363 2.37 21.16 -9.63
N ALA A 364 2.15 22.16 -10.48
CA ALA A 364 2.73 22.21 -11.82
C ALA A 364 4.18 22.75 -11.80
N PRO A 365 5.03 22.35 -12.78
CA PRO A 365 6.32 22.99 -13.05
C PRO A 365 6.23 24.52 -13.13
N SER A 366 7.31 25.23 -12.78
CA SER A 366 7.42 26.67 -13.07
C SER A 366 7.93 26.85 -14.48
N GLU A 367 7.54 27.94 -15.15
CA GLU A 367 8.00 28.27 -16.51
C GLU A 367 9.52 28.53 -16.60
N ASP A 368 10.20 28.75 -15.46
CA ASP A 368 11.63 29.11 -15.41
C ASP A 368 12.59 27.91 -15.24
N GLU A 369 12.13 26.66 -15.35
CA GLU A 369 12.97 25.45 -15.15
C GLU A 369 13.46 24.81 -16.47
N ASP A 370 13.17 25.41 -17.63
CA ASP A 370 13.54 24.91 -18.97
C ASP A 370 14.65 25.74 -19.68
N GLU A 371 15.42 26.58 -18.97
CA GLU A 371 16.60 27.29 -19.52
C GLU A 371 17.94 26.65 -19.18
#